data_AF-A0A8C2V138-F1
#
_entry.id   AF-A0A8C2V138-F1
#
_cell.length_a   1.000
_cell.length_b   1.000
_cell.length_c   1.000
_cell.angle_alpha   90.00
_cell.angle_beta   90.00
_cell.angle_gamma   90.00
#
_symmetry.space_group_name_H-M   'P 1'
#
loop_
_entity.id
_entity.type
_entity.pdbx_description
1 polymer ?
#
loop_
_entity_poly.entity_id
_entity_poly.type
_entity_poly.pdbx_seq_one_letter_code
_entity_poly.pdbx_strand_id
1 'polypeptide(L)'
;MSLIPWLRGNEAPARLSSRSPAEMVLETLMMELVGQMREAERQQRERSSAVRKICTGVDYSWLASTPQPTYDLSPGERLQLEAVCAKIHPSYCGPAILR
;
A
#
# COMPACT_ATOMS: atom_id res chain seq x y z
N MET A 1 -10.56 38.30 -15.17
CA MET A 1 -10.00 36.97 -15.46
C MET A 1 -9.44 36.42 -14.16
N SER A 2 -10.09 35.38 -13.63
CA SER A 2 -9.96 34.95 -12.23
C SER A 2 -8.82 33.95 -12.05
N LEU A 3 -8.16 34.04 -10.90
CA LEU A 3 -6.87 33.47 -10.54
C LEU A 3 -6.89 31.93 -10.45
N ILE A 4 -5.90 31.32 -11.13
CA ILE A 4 -5.22 30.05 -10.86
C ILE A 4 -6.09 28.88 -10.32
N PRO A 5 -6.43 27.90 -11.20
CA PRO A 5 -7.19 26.68 -10.85
C PRO A 5 -6.54 25.71 -9.84
N TRP A 6 -5.35 26.02 -9.33
CA TRP A 6 -4.53 25.13 -8.50
C TRP A 6 -4.88 25.22 -7.00
N LEU A 7 -5.76 26.15 -6.60
CA LEU A 7 -6.34 26.22 -5.26
C LEU A 7 -7.57 25.32 -5.09
N ARG A 8 -7.90 24.48 -6.09
CA ARG A 8 -8.95 23.46 -6.02
C ARG A 8 -8.30 22.08 -5.91
N GLY A 9 -7.81 21.76 -4.73
CA GLY A 9 -7.13 20.48 -4.52
C GLY A 9 -6.77 20.20 -3.07
N ASN A 10 -7.57 20.68 -2.12
CA ASN A 10 -7.63 20.08 -0.80
C ASN A 10 -9.05 19.54 -0.63
N GLU A 11 -9.34 18.43 -1.34
CA GLU A 11 -10.33 17.50 -0.82
C GLU A 11 -9.76 17.05 0.53
N ALA A 12 -10.19 17.71 1.60
CA ALA A 12 -10.02 17.18 2.94
C ALA A 12 -10.42 15.71 2.87
N PRO A 13 -9.63 14.76 3.43
CA PRO A 13 -9.96 13.35 3.36
C PRO A 13 -11.43 13.23 3.74
N ALA A 14 -12.22 12.73 2.78
CA ALA A 14 -13.67 12.80 2.81
C ALA A 14 -14.10 12.54 4.24
N ARG A 15 -14.68 13.58 4.89
CA ARG A 15 -15.18 13.54 6.28
C ARG A 15 -15.66 12.12 6.50
N LEU A 16 -14.98 11.36 7.38
CA LEU A 16 -15.25 9.95 7.61
C LEU A 16 -16.76 9.79 7.53
N SER A 17 -17.21 9.27 6.39
CA SER A 17 -18.63 9.15 6.09
C SER A 17 -19.23 8.30 7.22
N SER A 18 -20.55 8.14 7.27
CA SER A 18 -21.15 7.09 8.10
C SER A 18 -20.77 5.70 7.56
N ARG A 19 -19.47 5.41 7.49
CA ARG A 19 -18.84 4.21 6.99
C ARG A 19 -19.09 3.13 8.03
N SER A 20 -19.58 1.98 7.59
CA SER A 20 -19.84 0.88 8.51
C SER A 20 -18.52 0.46 9.18
N PRO A 21 -18.55 -0.04 10.43
CA PRO A 21 -17.34 -0.55 11.08
C PRO A 21 -16.65 -1.63 10.24
N ALA A 22 -17.42 -2.45 9.51
CA ALA A 22 -16.89 -3.47 8.60
C ALA A 22 -16.12 -2.86 7.41
N GLU A 23 -16.66 -1.80 6.80
CA GLU A 23 -15.97 -1.08 5.74
C GLU A 23 -14.68 -0.44 6.24
N MET A 24 -14.64 0.07 7.48
CA MET A 24 -13.42 0.64 8.08
C MET A 24 -12.34 -0.44 8.28
N VAL A 25 -12.72 -1.62 8.78
CA VAL A 25 -11.81 -2.76 8.94
C VAL A 25 -11.24 -3.18 7.59
N LEU A 26 -12.10 -3.33 6.57
CA LEU A 26 -11.68 -3.67 5.23
C LEU A 26 -10.67 -2.67 4.68
N GLU A 27 -10.97 -1.37 4.76
CA GLU A 27 -10.09 -0.33 4.23
C GLU A 27 -8.73 -0.33 4.92
N THR A 28 -8.74 -0.45 6.24
CA THR A 28 -7.51 -0.46 7.04
C THR A 28 -6.64 -1.66 6.67
N LEU A 29 -7.22 -2.87 6.62
CA LEU A 29 -6.50 -4.09 6.29
C LEU A 29 -5.99 -4.08 4.84
N MET A 30 -6.76 -3.52 3.92
CA MET A 30 -6.32 -3.40 2.52
C MET A 30 -5.22 -2.38 2.33
N MET A 31 -5.31 -1.24 3.02
CA MET A 31 -4.26 -0.24 3.02
C MET A 31 -2.96 -0.79 3.61
N GLU A 32 -3.06 -1.52 4.73
CA GLU A 32 -1.92 -2.16 5.36
C GLU A 32 -1.29 -3.21 4.43
N LEU A 33 -2.09 -4.10 3.82
CA LEU A 33 -1.58 -5.11 2.89
C LEU A 33 -0.78 -4.48 1.74
N VAL A 34 -1.31 -3.42 1.12
CA VAL A 34 -0.61 -2.70 0.04
C VAL A 34 0.67 -2.06 0.55
N GLY A 35 0.66 -1.51 1.77
CA GLY A 35 1.86 -0.99 2.43
C GLY A 35 2.94 -2.06 2.60
N GLN A 36 2.57 -3.20 3.18
CA GLN A 36 3.47 -4.32 3.43
C GLN A 36 4.05 -4.91 2.14
N MET A 37 3.25 -5.00 1.07
CA MET A 37 3.73 -5.45 -0.23
C MET A 37 4.77 -4.49 -0.83
N ARG A 38 4.52 -3.18 -0.76
CA ARG A 38 5.47 -2.16 -1.23
C ARG A 38 6.77 -2.20 -0.42
N GLU A 39 6.65 -2.40 0.89
CA GLU A 39 7.77 -2.57 1.80
C GLU A 39 8.61 -3.80 1.43
N ALA A 40 7.97 -4.95 1.25
CA ALA A 40 8.62 -6.19 0.86
C ALA A 40 9.32 -6.08 -0.50
N GLU A 41 8.69 -5.47 -1.49
CA GLU A 41 9.30 -5.22 -2.80
C GLU A 41 10.53 -4.31 -2.68
N ARG A 42 10.47 -3.27 -1.83
CA ARG A 42 11.60 -2.38 -1.60
C ARG A 42 12.76 -3.12 -0.93
N GLN A 43 12.49 -3.87 0.13
CA GLN A 43 13.52 -4.68 0.82
C GLN A 43 14.18 -5.69 -0.12
N GLN A 44 13.40 -6.33 -1.00
CA GLN A 44 13.94 -7.26 -1.99
C GLN A 44 14.89 -6.57 -2.98
N ARG A 45 14.59 -5.33 -3.37
CA ARG A 45 15.45 -4.54 -4.25
C ARG A 45 16.73 -4.12 -3.56
N GLU A 46 16.66 -3.68 -2.31
CA GLU A 46 17.81 -3.31 -1.50
C GLU A 46 18.74 -4.52 -1.31
N ARG A 47 18.19 -5.71 -1.05
CA ARG A 47 18.97 -6.96 -1.02
C ARG A 47 19.65 -7.23 -2.37
N SER A 48 18.91 -7.09 -3.47
CA SER A 48 19.41 -7.35 -4.82
C SER A 48 20.45 -6.32 -5.29
N SER A 49 20.34 -5.06 -4.88
CA SER A 49 21.34 -4.02 -5.18
C SER A 49 22.59 -4.21 -4.32
N ALA A 50 22.45 -4.57 -3.05
CA ALA A 50 23.57 -4.90 -2.17
C ALA A 50 24.39 -6.09 -2.72
N VAL A 51 23.72 -7.16 -3.13
CA VAL A 51 24.37 -8.33 -3.76
C VAL A 51 25.11 -7.91 -5.03
N ARG A 52 24.46 -7.15 -5.93
CA ARG A 52 25.11 -6.66 -7.15
C ARG A 52 26.34 -5.79 -6.86
N LYS A 53 26.23 -4.86 -5.91
CA LYS A 53 27.32 -3.98 -5.47
C LYS A 53 28.52 -4.78 -4.95
N ILE A 54 28.29 -5.87 -4.22
CA ILE A 54 29.36 -6.77 -3.77
C ILE A 54 30.04 -7.43 -4.97
N CYS A 55 29.29 -7.90 -5.96
CA CYS A 55 29.85 -8.55 -7.15
C CYS A 55 30.58 -7.58 -8.09
N THR A 56 30.08 -6.35 -8.27
CA THR A 56 30.64 -5.37 -9.21
C THR A 56 31.63 -4.41 -8.56
N GLY A 57 31.65 -4.30 -7.22
CA GLY A 57 32.44 -3.33 -6.46
C GLY A 57 31.95 -1.88 -6.56
N VAL A 58 30.89 -1.61 -7.33
CA VAL A 58 30.40 -0.25 -7.65
C VAL A 58 28.88 -0.19 -7.56
N ASP A 59 28.38 0.95 -7.08
CA ASP A 59 26.94 1.22 -6.90
C ASP A 59 26.32 1.88 -8.13
N TYR A 60 25.56 1.11 -8.90
CA TYR A 60 24.81 1.58 -10.08
C TYR A 60 23.31 1.71 -9.79
N SER A 61 22.90 1.82 -8.53
CA SER A 61 21.47 1.91 -8.17
C SER A 61 20.75 3.09 -8.82
N TRP A 62 21.44 4.22 -9.04
CA TRP A 62 20.90 5.41 -9.71
C TRP A 62 20.59 5.22 -11.21
N LEU A 63 21.18 4.20 -11.85
CA LEU A 63 20.87 3.82 -13.23
C LEU A 63 19.66 2.88 -13.32
N ALA A 64 19.14 2.39 -12.19
CA ALA A 64 18.00 1.49 -12.20
C ALA A 64 16.71 2.26 -12.48
N SER A 65 15.90 1.74 -13.40
CA SER A 65 14.57 2.30 -13.70
C SER A 65 13.65 2.25 -12.49
N THR A 66 12.71 3.20 -12.40
CA THR A 66 11.64 3.15 -11.41
C THR A 66 10.80 1.90 -11.67
N PRO A 67 10.73 1.00 -10.69
CA PRO A 67 10.08 -0.25 -10.94
C PRO A 67 8.56 -0.13 -10.88
N GLN A 68 7.90 -0.95 -11.69
CA GLN A 68 6.47 -1.16 -11.57
C GLN A 68 6.18 -2.03 -10.35
N PRO A 69 5.06 -1.78 -9.64
CA PRO A 69 4.59 -2.71 -8.62
C PRO A 69 4.41 -4.07 -9.28
N THR A 70 5.10 -5.07 -8.75
CA THR A 70 5.09 -6.43 -9.30
C THR A 70 3.90 -7.23 -8.82
N TYR A 71 3.32 -6.81 -7.69
CA TYR A 71 2.12 -7.42 -7.15
C TYR A 71 0.89 -6.57 -7.48
N ASP A 72 -0.06 -7.19 -8.16
CA ASP A 72 -1.39 -6.64 -8.44
C ASP A 72 -2.45 -7.59 -7.90
N LEU A 73 -3.40 -7.06 -7.13
CA LEU A 73 -4.50 -7.86 -6.58
C LEU A 73 -5.55 -8.05 -7.66
N SER A 74 -5.77 -9.29 -8.07
CA SER A 74 -6.86 -9.57 -8.99
C SER A 74 -8.21 -9.24 -8.32
N PRO A 75 -9.24 -8.87 -9.12
CA PRO A 75 -10.57 -8.60 -8.57
C PRO A 75 -11.14 -9.76 -7.75
N GLY A 76 -10.79 -11.01 -8.10
CA GLY A 76 -11.21 -12.21 -7.37
C GLY A 76 -10.55 -12.33 -6.00
N GLU A 77 -9.24 -12.11 -5.91
CA GLU A 77 -8.51 -12.10 -4.62
C GLU A 77 -9.02 -10.99 -3.72
N ARG A 78 -9.24 -9.81 -4.29
CA ARG A 78 -9.84 -8.68 -3.56
C ARG A 78 -11.20 -9.04 -2.97
N LEU A 79 -12.09 -9.65 -3.75
CA LEU A 79 -13.41 -10.06 -3.28
C LEU A 79 -13.32 -11.09 -2.13
N GLN A 80 -12.36 -12.01 -2.21
CA GLN A 80 -12.12 -12.99 -1.14
C GLN A 80 -11.61 -12.31 0.14
N LEU A 81 -10.67 -11.38 0.01
CA LEU A 81 -10.16 -10.55 1.12
C LEU A 81 -11.29 -9.73 1.75
N GLU A 82 -12.17 -9.15 0.95
CA GLU A 82 -13.37 -8.43 1.41
C GLU A 82 -14.27 -9.33 2.26
N ALA A 83 -14.54 -10.55 1.81
CA ALA A 83 -15.35 -11.52 2.54
C ALA A 83 -14.71 -11.99 3.87
N VAL A 84 -13.38 -12.04 3.94
CA VAL A 84 -12.65 -12.37 5.17
C VAL A 84 -12.64 -11.17 6.13
N CYS A 85 -12.37 -9.97 5.63
CA CYS A 85 -12.36 -8.74 6.43
C CYS A 85 -13.72 -8.45 7.07
N ALA A 86 -14.81 -8.73 6.36
CA ALA A 86 -16.17 -8.58 6.89
C ALA A 86 -16.46 -9.44 8.13
N LYS A 87 -15.69 -10.51 8.36
CA LYS A 87 -15.83 -11.40 9.53
C LYS A 87 -15.04 -10.92 10.75
N ILE A 88 -14.15 -9.94 10.57
CA ILE A 88 -13.28 -9.44 11.64
C ILE A 88 -14.04 -8.38 12.43
N HIS A 89 -14.16 -8.60 13.75
CA HIS A 89 -14.75 -7.61 14.64
C HIS A 89 -13.79 -6.40 14.77
N PRO A 90 -14.28 -5.15 14.76
CA PRO A 90 -13.43 -3.95 14.73
C PRO A 90 -12.33 -3.89 15.79
N SER A 91 -12.61 -4.38 17.01
CA SER A 91 -11.62 -4.44 18.10
C SER A 91 -10.43 -5.36 17.82
N TYR A 92 -10.58 -6.34 16.92
CA TYR A 92 -9.53 -7.29 16.55
C TYR A 92 -8.73 -6.84 15.32
N CYS A 93 -9.12 -5.74 14.66
CA CYS A 93 -8.40 -5.22 13.49
C CYS A 93 -6.94 -4.86 13.83
N GLY A 94 -6.70 -4.15 14.93
CA GLY A 94 -5.35 -3.79 15.36
C GLY A 94 -4.47 -5.01 15.66
N PRO A 95 -4.92 -5.94 16.52
CA PRO A 95 -4.20 -7.19 16.75
C PRO A 95 -3.96 -8.04 15.49
N ALA A 96 -4.83 -7.97 14.47
CA ALA A 96 -4.62 -8.68 13.22
C ALA A 96 -3.45 -8.10 12.40
N ILE A 97 -3.21 -6.79 12.47
CA ILE A 97 -2.11 -6.10 11.76
C ILE A 97 -0.75 -6.35 12.42
N LEU A 98 -0.73 -6.50 13.75
CA LEU A 98 0.50 -6.67 14.52
C LEU A 98 1.08 -8.10 14.51
N ARG A 99 0.37 -9.06 13.91
CA ARG A 99 0.76 -10.47 13.87
C ARG A 99 1.55 -10.79 12.60
#